data_AF-A0A7C2TJ26-F1
#
_entry.id   AF-A0A7C2TJ26-F1
#
_cell.length_a   1.000
_cell.length_b   1.000
_cell.length_c   1.000
_cell.angle_alpha   90.00
_cell.angle_beta   90.00
_cell.angle_gamma   90.00
#
_symmetry.space_group_name_H-M   'P 1'
#
loop_
_entity.id
_entity.type
_entity.pdbx_description
1 polymer ?
#
loop_
_entity_poly.entity_id
_entity_poly.type
_entity_poly.pdbx_seq_one_letter_code
_entity_poly.pdbx_strand_id
1 'polypeptide(L)'
;VYVRELGSEAEVQTHFHVGVVPALQGRKHKVDEDLRLWAERLNEIIKNISTLEKMKKEQSGGFPEERVAVLQKYKIAMPKAMNRVNALTEQANALEAELEQMVAESVFVYGTIHPGAVISIGSATRFVTSEEEQCVVYFDRESRKILIRKMNAEEQVAGA
;
A
#
# COMPACT_ATOMS: atom_id res chain seq x y z
N VAL A 1 5.65 22.05 0.33
CA VAL A 1 4.39 22.57 -0.24
C VAL A 1 3.87 23.66 0.66
N TYR A 2 3.38 24.77 0.10
CA TYR A 2 2.89 25.92 0.87
C TYR A 2 1.41 26.14 0.51
N VAL A 3 0.55 26.18 1.51
CA VAL A 3 -0.90 26.40 1.35
C VAL A 3 -1.39 27.38 2.40
N ARG A 4 -2.45 28.11 2.09
CA ARG A 4 -3.09 29.02 3.04
C ARG A 4 -4.13 28.28 3.87
N GLU A 5 -5.16 27.76 3.24
CA GLU A 5 -6.24 27.00 3.88
C GLU A 5 -6.27 25.57 3.32
N LEU A 6 -6.66 24.60 4.15
CA LEU A 6 -6.84 23.22 3.75
C LEU A 6 -8.15 22.66 4.33
N GLY A 7 -9.06 22.25 3.45
CA GLY A 7 -10.39 21.77 3.84
C GLY A 7 -11.45 22.88 3.79
N SER A 8 -12.53 22.69 4.54
CA SER A 8 -13.66 23.62 4.62
C SER A 8 -14.28 23.60 6.01
N GLU A 9 -14.75 24.75 6.48
CA GLU A 9 -15.53 24.88 7.73
C GLU A 9 -16.78 24.00 7.77
N ALA A 10 -17.31 23.60 6.60
CA ALA A 10 -18.47 22.70 6.50
C ALA A 10 -18.11 21.21 6.69
N GLU A 11 -16.88 20.90 7.13
CA GLU A 11 -16.36 19.54 7.35
C GLU A 11 -16.49 18.61 6.13
N VAL A 12 -16.46 19.19 4.92
CA VAL A 12 -16.48 18.41 3.68
C VAL A 12 -15.18 17.61 3.59
N GLN A 13 -15.32 16.29 3.41
CA GLN A 13 -14.18 15.38 3.31
C GLN A 13 -13.26 15.82 2.16
N THR A 14 -12.08 16.31 2.52
CA THR A 14 -11.12 16.90 1.58
C THR A 14 -9.84 16.08 1.58
N HIS A 15 -9.49 15.50 0.44
CA HIS A 15 -8.29 14.66 0.30
C HIS A 15 -7.14 15.46 -0.29
N PHE A 16 -6.04 15.60 0.47
CA PHE A 16 -4.84 16.29 0.04
C PHE A 16 -3.67 15.32 -0.02
N HIS A 17 -3.14 15.10 -1.23
CA HIS A 17 -2.06 14.15 -1.49
C HIS A 17 -0.76 14.89 -1.82
N VAL A 18 0.31 14.58 -1.11
CA VAL A 18 1.61 15.28 -1.19
C VAL A 18 2.75 14.27 -1.31
N GLY A 19 3.75 14.57 -2.13
CA GLY A 19 4.87 13.66 -2.38
C GLY A 19 4.46 12.33 -3.01
N VAL A 20 3.27 12.27 -3.64
CA VAL A 20 2.77 11.06 -4.30
C VAL A 20 2.81 11.26 -5.80
N VAL A 21 3.54 10.40 -6.52
CA VAL A 21 3.43 10.31 -7.98
C VAL A 21 2.21 9.43 -8.28
N PRO A 22 1.08 9.98 -8.79
CA PRO A 22 -0.14 9.20 -8.97
C PRO A 22 0.06 7.98 -9.88
N ALA A 23 0.97 8.09 -10.85
CA ALA A 23 1.37 6.99 -11.71
C ALA A 23 2.08 5.85 -10.96
N LEU A 24 2.95 6.16 -9.99
CA LEU A 24 3.62 5.14 -9.17
C LEU A 24 2.64 4.49 -8.18
N GLN A 25 1.78 5.28 -7.56
CA GLN A 25 0.75 4.77 -6.65
C GLN A 25 -0.24 3.84 -7.39
N GLY A 26 -0.70 4.25 -8.57
CA GLY A 26 -1.57 3.41 -9.41
C GLY A 26 -0.88 2.13 -9.89
N ARG A 27 0.43 2.18 -10.19
CA ARG A 27 1.21 0.98 -10.52
C ARG A 27 1.35 0.05 -9.33
N LYS A 28 1.66 0.59 -8.15
CA LYS A 28 1.76 -0.19 -6.91
C LYS A 28 0.45 -0.89 -6.59
N HIS A 29 -0.66 -0.16 -6.66
CA HIS A 29 -1.98 -0.73 -6.41
C HIS A 29 -2.29 -1.92 -7.33
N LYS A 30 -2.01 -1.79 -8.63
CA LYS A 30 -2.17 -2.90 -9.59
C LYS A 30 -1.28 -4.10 -9.26
N VAL A 31 -0.03 -3.86 -8.86
CA VAL A 31 0.91 -4.94 -8.49
C VAL A 31 0.46 -5.64 -7.21
N ASP A 32 -0.04 -4.90 -6.23
CA ASP A 32 -0.56 -5.45 -4.97
C ASP A 32 -1.85 -6.28 -5.21
N GLU A 33 -2.74 -5.83 -6.09
CA GLU A 33 -3.92 -6.60 -6.51
C GLU A 33 -3.53 -7.90 -7.24
N ASP A 34 -2.62 -7.81 -8.21
CA ASP A 34 -2.10 -8.97 -8.93
C ASP A 34 -1.42 -9.95 -7.96
N LEU A 35 -0.63 -9.44 -7.01
CA LEU A 35 0.06 -10.26 -6.01
C LEU A 35 -0.95 -11.02 -5.16
N ARG A 36 -2.02 -10.37 -4.70
CA ARG A 36 -3.10 -11.01 -3.94
C ARG A 36 -3.73 -12.16 -4.73
N LEU A 37 -4.11 -11.90 -5.98
CA LEU A 37 -4.73 -12.90 -6.86
C LEU A 37 -3.81 -14.10 -7.12
N TRP A 38 -2.53 -13.84 -7.38
CA TRP A 38 -1.56 -14.92 -7.63
C TRP A 38 -1.20 -15.69 -6.36
N ALA A 39 -1.17 -15.05 -5.19
CA ALA A 39 -0.97 -15.71 -3.91
C ALA A 39 -2.15 -16.62 -3.54
N GLU A 40 -3.39 -16.17 -3.77
CA GLU A 40 -4.59 -17.01 -3.62
C GLU A 40 -4.54 -18.24 -4.53
N ARG A 41 -4.24 -18.05 -5.82
CA ARG A 41 -4.08 -19.15 -6.78
C ARG A 41 -2.97 -20.12 -6.38
N LEU A 42 -1.82 -19.62 -5.92
CA LEU A 42 -0.73 -20.47 -5.46
C LEU A 42 -1.16 -21.32 -4.25
N ASN A 43 -1.87 -20.71 -3.29
CA ASN A 43 -2.41 -21.43 -2.14
C ASN A 43 -3.41 -22.52 -2.55
N GLU A 44 -4.28 -22.25 -3.51
CA GLU A 44 -5.19 -23.26 -4.06
C GLU A 44 -4.43 -24.42 -4.72
N ILE A 45 -3.41 -24.13 -5.53
CA ILE A 45 -2.56 -25.14 -6.16
C ILE A 45 -1.88 -26.01 -5.09
N ILE A 46 -1.31 -25.41 -4.04
CA ILE A 46 -0.65 -26.13 -2.94
C ILE A 46 -1.64 -27.03 -2.21
N LYS A 47 -2.84 -26.51 -1.87
CA LYS A 47 -3.91 -27.29 -1.24
C LYS A 47 -4.31 -28.49 -2.10
N ASN A 48 -4.54 -28.27 -3.39
CA ASN A 48 -4.93 -29.32 -4.33
C ASN A 48 -3.85 -30.41 -4.46
N ILE A 49 -2.57 -30.02 -4.54
CA ILE A 49 -1.45 -30.97 -4.52
C ILE A 49 -1.46 -31.78 -3.23
N SER A 50 -1.55 -31.12 -2.07
CA SER A 50 -1.53 -31.78 -0.77
C SER A 50 -2.68 -32.78 -0.61
N THR A 51 -3.90 -32.40 -1.00
CA THR A 51 -5.08 -33.27 -0.99
C THR A 51 -4.88 -34.48 -1.91
N LEU A 52 -4.44 -34.27 -3.15
CA LEU A 52 -4.24 -35.35 -4.12
C LEU A 52 -3.11 -36.29 -3.71
N GLU A 53 -2.02 -35.78 -3.12
CA GLU A 53 -0.94 -36.60 -2.59
C GLU A 53 -1.38 -37.43 -1.38
N LYS A 54 -2.19 -36.86 -0.49
CA LYS A 54 -2.77 -37.58 0.64
C LYS A 54 -3.67 -38.72 0.16
N MET A 55 -4.58 -38.43 -0.78
CA MET A 55 -5.46 -39.44 -1.37
C MET A 55 -4.67 -40.55 -2.09
N LYS A 56 -3.57 -40.20 -2.78
CA LYS A 56 -2.68 -41.16 -3.42
C LYS A 56 -2.00 -42.10 -2.42
N LYS A 57 -1.64 -41.60 -1.23
CA LYS A 57 -1.03 -42.42 -0.15
C LYS A 57 -2.04 -43.33 0.53
N GLU A 58 -3.29 -42.90 0.66
CA GLU A 58 -4.36 -43.64 1.35
C GLU A 58 -5.05 -44.70 0.46
N GLN A 59 -4.97 -44.58 -0.87
CA GLN A 59 -5.55 -45.55 -1.80
C GLN A 59 -4.65 -46.78 -2.02
N SER A 60 -5.10 -47.93 -1.53
CA SER A 60 -4.42 -49.23 -1.68
C SER A 60 -4.61 -49.90 -3.05
N GLY A 61 -5.46 -49.35 -3.92
CA GLY A 61 -5.96 -50.01 -5.16
C GLY A 61 -5.63 -49.30 -6.48
N GLY A 62 -4.63 -48.43 -6.50
CA GLY A 62 -4.26 -47.65 -7.68
C GLY A 62 -4.98 -46.30 -7.74
N PHE A 63 -4.21 -45.22 -7.86
CA PHE A 63 -4.73 -43.86 -7.97
C PHE A 63 -5.20 -43.63 -9.42
N PRO A 64 -6.45 -43.16 -9.66
CA PRO A 64 -6.98 -43.00 -11.01
C PRO A 64 -6.04 -42.16 -11.91
N GLU A 65 -5.79 -42.63 -13.14
CA GLU A 65 -4.88 -41.96 -14.08
C GLU A 65 -5.25 -40.50 -14.34
N GLU A 66 -6.56 -40.20 -14.38
CA GLU A 66 -7.08 -38.83 -14.49
C GLU A 66 -6.59 -37.94 -13.34
N ARG A 67 -6.61 -38.45 -12.11
CA ARG A 67 -6.12 -37.71 -10.92
C ARG A 67 -4.60 -37.61 -10.90
N VAL A 68 -3.88 -38.62 -11.41
CA VAL A 68 -2.42 -38.54 -11.62
C VAL A 68 -2.10 -37.39 -12.58
N ALA A 69 -2.81 -37.31 -13.71
CA ALA A 69 -2.61 -36.27 -14.71
C ALA A 69 -2.88 -34.86 -14.14
N VAL A 70 -3.95 -34.71 -13.35
CA VAL A 70 -4.27 -33.45 -12.65
C VAL A 70 -3.19 -33.07 -11.63
N LEU A 71 -2.71 -34.04 -10.82
CA LEU A 71 -1.62 -33.80 -9.88
C LEU A 71 -0.34 -33.34 -10.59
N GLN A 72 0.02 -33.96 -11.71
CA GLN A 72 1.18 -33.56 -12.51
C GLN A 72 1.00 -32.15 -13.09
N LYS A 73 -0.20 -31.81 -13.58
CA LYS A 73 -0.51 -30.43 -14.04
C LYS A 73 -0.29 -29.41 -12.92
N TYR A 74 -0.76 -29.68 -11.71
CA TYR A 74 -0.54 -28.77 -10.58
C TYR A 74 0.94 -28.68 -10.18
N LYS A 75 1.68 -29.79 -10.18
CA LYS A 75 3.13 -29.78 -9.90
C LYS A 75 3.93 -28.97 -10.92
N ILE A 76 3.50 -28.95 -12.18
CA ILE A 76 4.11 -28.11 -13.23
C ILE A 76 3.68 -26.64 -13.09
N ALA A 77 2.43 -26.38 -12.69
CA ALA A 77 1.90 -25.02 -12.53
C ALA A 77 2.42 -24.30 -11.28
N MET A 78 2.67 -25.04 -10.19
CA MET A 78 3.15 -24.52 -8.91
C MET A 78 4.42 -23.65 -9.02
N PRO A 79 5.53 -24.09 -9.64
CA PRO A 79 6.73 -23.26 -9.75
C PRO A 79 6.48 -22.01 -10.61
N LYS A 80 5.60 -22.08 -11.62
CA LYS A 80 5.24 -20.90 -12.43
C LYS A 80 4.48 -19.86 -11.59
N ALA A 81 3.50 -20.31 -10.81
CA ALA A 81 2.74 -19.45 -9.91
C ALA A 81 3.63 -18.86 -8.81
N MET A 82 4.53 -19.67 -8.23
CA MET A 82 5.49 -19.23 -7.22
C MET A 82 6.46 -18.17 -7.77
N ASN A 83 7.02 -18.39 -8.95
CA ASN A 83 7.89 -17.40 -9.60
C ASN A 83 7.15 -16.09 -9.88
N ARG A 84 5.86 -16.16 -10.27
CA ARG A 84 5.05 -14.96 -10.49
C ARG A 84 4.80 -14.19 -9.20
N VAL A 85 4.49 -14.88 -8.10
CA VAL A 85 4.35 -14.27 -6.76
C VAL A 85 5.66 -13.63 -6.32
N ASN A 86 6.80 -14.30 -6.52
CA ASN A 86 8.11 -13.75 -6.16
C ASN A 86 8.42 -12.47 -6.95
N ALA A 87 8.22 -12.50 -8.28
CA ALA A 87 8.46 -11.34 -9.14
C ALA A 87 7.54 -10.15 -8.79
N LEU A 88 6.27 -10.41 -8.49
CA LEU A 88 5.33 -9.38 -8.05
C LEU A 88 5.71 -8.81 -6.67
N THR A 89 6.19 -9.66 -5.76
CA THR A 89 6.69 -9.23 -4.44
C THR A 89 7.91 -8.31 -4.59
N GLU A 90 8.89 -8.69 -5.42
CA GLU A 90 10.06 -7.86 -5.71
C GLU A 90 9.66 -6.51 -6.31
N GLN A 91 8.72 -6.53 -7.26
CA GLN A 91 8.19 -5.32 -7.89
C GLN A 91 7.45 -4.42 -6.89
N ALA A 92 6.63 -5.00 -5.99
CA ALA A 92 5.92 -4.26 -4.96
C ALA A 92 6.89 -3.58 -3.99
N ASN A 93 7.95 -4.29 -3.58
CA ASN A 93 8.98 -3.77 -2.69
C ASN A 93 9.80 -2.65 -3.35
N ALA A 94 10.14 -2.79 -4.62
CA ALA A 94 10.85 -1.75 -5.37
C ALA A 94 10.00 -0.47 -5.49
N LEU A 95 8.71 -0.61 -5.80
CA LEU A 95 7.78 0.52 -5.87
C LEU A 95 7.55 1.16 -4.49
N GLU A 96 7.50 0.38 -3.41
CA GLU A 96 7.44 0.91 -2.04
C GLU A 96 8.69 1.73 -1.73
N ALA A 97 9.88 1.21 -2.04
CA ALA A 97 11.14 1.91 -1.81
C ALA A 97 11.24 3.23 -2.60
N GLU A 98 10.77 3.22 -3.86
CA GLU A 98 10.71 4.43 -4.70
C GLU A 98 9.74 5.46 -4.10
N LEU A 99 8.57 5.02 -3.61
CA LEU A 99 7.62 5.90 -2.91
C LEU A 99 8.21 6.43 -1.59
N GLU A 100 8.91 5.61 -0.82
CA GLU A 100 9.54 6.01 0.46
C GLU A 100 10.66 7.06 0.27
N GLN A 101 11.41 6.99 -0.84
CA GLN A 101 12.43 7.98 -1.18
C GLN A 101 11.83 9.36 -1.50
N MET A 102 10.57 9.40 -1.95
CA MET A 102 9.87 10.63 -2.32
C MET A 102 9.20 11.35 -1.12
N VAL A 103 9.20 10.75 0.08
CA VAL A 103 8.44 11.24 1.27
C VAL A 103 9.16 12.35 2.06
N ALA A 104 10.05 13.12 1.44
CA ALA A 104 10.72 14.25 2.10
C ALA A 104 9.89 15.56 2.06
N GLU A 105 8.58 15.48 1.89
CA GLU A 105 7.73 16.65 1.70
C GLU A 105 7.00 17.06 2.99
N SER A 106 7.20 18.31 3.37
CA SER A 106 6.41 19.00 4.41
C SER A 106 5.39 19.94 3.76
N VAL A 107 4.24 20.06 4.39
CA VAL A 107 3.18 21.01 4.04
C VAL A 107 3.15 22.10 5.08
N PHE A 108 3.39 23.34 4.65
CA PHE A 108 3.29 24.52 5.48
C PHE A 108 1.90 25.13 5.25
N VAL A 109 1.09 25.18 6.31
CA VAL A 109 -0.26 25.75 6.30
C VAL A 109 -0.27 27.06 7.05
N TYR A 110 -0.34 28.18 6.34
CA TYR A 110 -0.22 29.52 6.93
C TYR A 110 -1.52 30.06 7.53
N GLY A 111 -2.66 29.53 7.09
CA GLY A 111 -3.97 29.73 7.69
C GLY A 111 -4.36 28.49 8.47
N THR A 112 -5.43 27.83 8.06
CA THR A 112 -6.13 26.82 8.86
C THR A 112 -6.26 25.50 8.12
N ILE A 113 -6.09 24.39 8.84
CA ILE A 113 -6.59 23.09 8.44
C ILE A 113 -7.91 22.85 9.16
N HIS A 114 -8.99 22.75 8.42
CA HIS A 114 -10.30 22.47 8.99
C HIS A 114 -10.51 20.98 9.26
N PRO A 115 -11.36 20.61 10.24
CA PRO A 115 -11.79 19.23 10.44
C PRO A 115 -12.37 18.61 9.16
N GLY A 116 -12.18 17.30 8.99
CA GLY A 116 -12.60 16.57 7.79
C GLY A 116 -11.55 16.53 6.67
N ALA A 117 -10.44 17.25 6.82
CA ALA A 117 -9.28 17.11 5.96
C ALA A 117 -8.57 15.76 6.16
N VAL A 118 -8.21 15.12 5.06
CA VAL A 118 -7.45 13.87 5.00
C VAL A 118 -6.16 14.15 4.24
N ILE A 119 -5.05 14.17 4.97
CA ILE A 119 -3.73 14.48 4.39
C ILE A 119 -2.97 13.16 4.22
N SER A 120 -2.51 12.91 3.00
CA SER A 120 -1.68 11.76 2.67
C SER A 120 -0.31 12.22 2.17
N ILE A 121 0.74 11.72 2.80
CA ILE A 121 2.14 11.93 2.42
C ILE A 121 2.76 10.55 2.24
N GLY A 122 3.14 10.20 1.00
CA GLY A 122 3.54 8.83 0.66
C GLY A 122 2.41 7.82 0.95
N SER A 123 2.73 6.76 1.70
CA SER A 123 1.76 5.72 2.12
C SER A 123 1.03 6.02 3.43
N ALA A 124 1.45 7.07 4.16
CA ALA A 124 0.78 7.45 5.40
C ALA A 124 -0.41 8.38 5.12
N THR A 125 -1.45 8.23 5.94
CA THR A 125 -2.64 9.08 5.91
C THR A 125 -2.97 9.55 7.31
N ARG A 126 -3.32 10.83 7.43
CA ARG A 126 -3.77 11.46 8.68
C ARG A 126 -5.13 12.12 8.47
N PHE A 127 -6.05 11.79 9.36
CA PHE A 127 -7.34 12.43 9.47
C PHE A 127 -7.22 13.59 10.45
N VAL A 128 -7.63 14.77 10.01
CA VAL A 128 -7.66 15.97 10.85
C VAL A 128 -9.07 16.08 11.42
N THR A 129 -9.15 15.95 12.74
CA THR A 129 -10.42 15.92 13.50
C THR A 129 -10.65 17.19 14.31
N SER A 130 -9.67 18.09 14.33
CA SER A 130 -9.68 19.35 15.03
C SER A 130 -9.00 20.41 14.17
N GLU A 131 -9.38 21.66 14.38
CA GLU A 131 -8.79 22.76 13.66
C GLU A 131 -7.31 22.96 14.02
N GLU A 132 -6.47 23.15 13.00
CA GLU A 132 -5.02 23.37 13.16
C GLU A 132 -4.58 24.63 12.40
N GLU A 133 -4.28 25.69 13.14
CA GLU A 133 -3.79 26.95 12.56
C GLU A 133 -2.25 26.99 12.50
N GLN A 134 -1.71 27.65 11.47
CA GLN A 134 -0.28 28.00 11.35
C GLN A 134 0.63 26.82 11.70
N CYS A 135 0.48 25.73 10.95
CA CYS A 135 1.09 24.45 11.27
C CYS A 135 1.89 23.87 10.12
N VAL A 136 2.82 22.99 10.48
CA VAL A 136 3.60 22.20 9.54
C VAL A 136 3.17 20.75 9.67
N VAL A 137 2.66 20.21 8.57
CA VAL A 137 2.33 18.80 8.44
C VAL A 137 3.49 18.10 7.76
N TYR A 138 4.06 17.09 8.39
CA TYR A 138 5.22 16.40 7.87
C TYR A 138 5.16 14.91 8.15
N PHE A 139 5.84 14.13 7.33
CA PHE A 139 6.02 12.71 7.56
C PHE A 139 7.19 12.48 8.49
N ASP A 140 6.92 11.88 9.65
CA ASP A 140 7.94 11.46 10.60
C ASP A 140 8.44 10.06 10.24
N ARG A 141 9.74 9.96 9.91
CA ARG A 141 10.36 8.71 9.44
C ARG A 141 10.51 7.67 10.54
N GLU A 142 10.68 8.09 11.79
CA GLU A 142 10.87 7.17 12.91
C GLU A 142 9.56 6.46 13.27
N SER A 143 8.47 7.23 13.43
CA SER A 143 7.16 6.67 13.75
C SER A 143 6.36 6.20 12.54
N ARG A 144 6.84 6.48 11.31
CA ARG A 144 6.14 6.25 10.03
C ARG A 144 4.72 6.85 10.01
N LYS A 145 4.54 8.01 10.65
CA LYS A 145 3.25 8.70 10.77
C LYS A 145 3.36 10.13 10.27
N ILE A 146 2.22 10.68 9.86
CA ILE A 146 2.12 12.13 9.63
C ILE A 146 1.86 12.81 10.96
N LEU A 147 2.72 13.78 11.28
CA LEU A 147 2.62 14.62 12.47
C LEU A 147 2.30 16.05 12.08
N ILE A 148 1.65 16.76 13.01
CA ILE A 148 1.35 18.18 12.90
C ILE A 148 2.06 18.86 14.05
N ARG A 149 2.82 19.91 13.74
CA ARG A 149 3.41 20.80 14.74
C ARG A 149 3.06 22.25 14.40
N LYS A 150 3.10 23.13 15.40
CA LYS A 150 3.03 24.57 15.13
C LYS A 150 4.27 25.04 14.37
N MET A 151 4.07 26.05 13.53
CA MET A 151 5.16 26.77 12.88
C MET A 151 6.02 27.47 13.94
N ASN A 152 7.32 27.57 13.66
CA ASN A 152 8.21 28.43 14.43
C ASN A 152 8.13 29.89 13.95
N ALA A 153 8.76 30.81 14.70
CA ALA A 153 8.69 32.25 14.40
C ALA A 153 9.27 32.60 13.01
N GLU A 154 10.30 31.90 12.54
CA GLU A 154 10.91 32.14 11.24
C GLU A 154 9.99 31.68 10.09
N GLU A 155 9.35 30.52 10.25
CA GLU A 155 8.39 29.96 9.30
C GLU A 155 7.14 30.83 9.17
N GLN A 156 6.66 31.43 10.28
CA GLN A 156 5.52 32.34 10.27
C GLN A 156 5.79 33.62 9.47
N VAL A 157 7.01 34.16 9.57
CA VAL A 157 7.40 35.38 8.86
C VAL A 157 7.67 35.12 7.38
N ALA A 158 8.15 33.92 7.03
CA ALA A 158 8.43 33.54 5.65
C ALA A 158 7.17 33.35 4.78
N GLY A 159 5.99 33.21 5.38
CA GLY A 159 4.71 33.07 4.67
C GLY A 159 3.81 34.31 4.68
N ALA A 160 4.26 35.42 5.26
CA ALA A 160 3.53 36.69 5.32
C ALA A 160 3.72 37.52 4.05
#